data_AF-A0A836WPT8-F1
#
_entry.id   AF-A0A836WPT8-F1
#
_cell.length_a   1.000
_cell.length_b   1.000
_cell.length_c   1.000
_cell.angle_alpha   90.00
_cell.angle_beta   90.00
_cell.angle_gamma   90.00
#
_symmetry.space_group_name_H-M   'P 1'
#
loop_
_entity.id
_entity.type
_entity.pdbx_description
1 polymer ?
#
loop_
_entity_poly.entity_id
_entity_poly.type
_entity_poly.pdbx_seq_one_letter_code
_entity_poly.pdbx_strand_id
1 'polypeptide(L)'
;MTNYRGNFLYGFIACGPYEVLPEWVFDKVFCPSVETDPITGEVKVAQVGLRRIESSLLQGGYKREEVFMAHPEMLDKSIGPDTKVVGINVMDPLGMAPVTTTMSPEKLSYIAMKFKRMCASIIQLKKKYDFKVVVGGNGAWEMAKSDRMKIHGVDTVVVGEADELAVDLFQDLEKGDAPELMHCFVRNLENIPVIEGPTINSLIEAMRGCGRGCDFCDVNKRSKKDLPLERLQQ
;
A
#
# COMPACT_ATOMS: atom_id res chain seq x y z
N MET A 1 4.51 6.76 7.02
CA MET A 1 3.04 6.59 6.90
C MET A 1 2.39 7.72 7.70
N THR A 2 1.35 8.38 7.20
CA THR A 2 0.80 9.60 7.84
C THR A 2 -0.72 9.59 7.88
N ASN A 3 -1.29 10.21 8.92
CA ASN A 3 -2.73 10.46 9.02
C ASN A 3 -3.13 11.86 8.53
N TYR A 4 -2.18 12.67 8.07
CA TYR A 4 -2.46 14.04 7.59
C TYR A 4 -3.25 14.88 8.60
N ARG A 5 -2.96 14.74 9.91
CA ARG A 5 -3.67 15.42 11.02
C ARG A 5 -5.17 15.11 11.06
N GLY A 6 -5.57 13.92 10.64
CA GLY A 6 -6.98 13.52 10.61
C GLY A 6 -7.73 14.01 9.37
N ASN A 7 -7.08 14.73 8.45
CA ASN A 7 -7.71 15.27 7.25
C ASN A 7 -7.09 14.65 5.99
N PHE A 8 -7.78 13.67 5.41
CA PHE A 8 -7.30 12.96 4.22
C PHE A 8 -7.05 13.89 3.01
N LEU A 9 -7.73 15.04 2.91
CA LEU A 9 -7.53 15.99 1.81
C LEU A 9 -6.14 16.64 1.86
N TYR A 10 -5.53 16.75 3.04
CA TYR A 10 -4.15 17.22 3.15
C TYR A 10 -3.15 16.23 2.53
N GLY A 11 -3.58 15.01 2.21
CA GLY A 11 -2.80 14.04 1.44
C GLY A 11 -2.34 14.56 0.09
N PHE A 12 -3.08 15.47 -0.55
CA PHE A 12 -2.65 16.07 -1.82
C PHE A 12 -1.38 16.91 -1.68
N ILE A 13 -1.05 17.42 -0.48
CA ILE A 13 0.20 18.17 -0.27
C ILE A 13 1.42 17.28 -0.51
N ALA A 14 1.31 15.96 -0.28
CA ALA A 14 2.38 15.01 -0.56
C ALA A 14 2.71 14.87 -2.06
N CYS A 15 1.81 15.32 -2.94
CA CYS A 15 2.03 15.42 -4.38
C CYS A 15 2.85 16.66 -4.78
N GLY A 16 3.12 17.56 -3.84
CA GLY A 16 3.88 18.79 -4.06
C GLY A 16 5.39 18.55 -4.26
N PRO A 17 6.10 19.55 -4.82
CA PRO A 17 7.48 19.38 -5.25
C PRO A 17 8.39 19.38 -4.02
N TYR A 18 9.08 18.26 -3.82
CA TYR A 18 9.97 18.05 -2.68
C TYR A 18 11.03 19.14 -2.55
N GLU A 19 11.56 19.59 -3.68
CA GLU A 19 12.69 20.53 -3.76
C GLU A 19 12.35 21.97 -3.32
N VAL A 20 11.07 22.32 -3.20
CA VAL A 20 10.64 23.70 -2.93
C VAL A 20 10.57 24.01 -1.43
N LEU A 21 10.46 22.99 -0.57
CA LEU A 21 10.41 23.16 0.87
C LEU A 21 11.38 22.18 1.57
N PRO A 22 11.96 22.55 2.72
CA PRO A 22 12.73 21.60 3.51
C PRO A 22 11.91 20.36 3.90
N GLU A 23 12.53 19.18 3.90
CA GLU A 23 11.85 17.90 4.19
C GLU A 23 11.08 17.93 5.52
N TRP A 24 11.66 18.53 6.56
CA TRP A 24 11.03 18.58 7.88
C TRP A 24 9.67 19.31 7.87
N VAL A 25 9.45 20.23 6.93
CA VAL A 25 8.17 20.92 6.76
C VAL A 25 7.12 19.91 6.28
N PHE A 26 7.45 19.10 5.27
CA PHE A 26 6.60 18.00 4.86
C PHE A 26 6.38 17.01 6.02
N ASP A 27 7.44 16.52 6.66
CA ASP A 27 7.33 15.48 7.68
C ASP A 27 6.53 15.92 8.92
N LYS A 28 6.72 17.14 9.41
CA LYS A 28 6.15 17.57 10.71
C LYS A 28 4.90 18.43 10.58
N VAL A 29 4.79 19.21 9.51
CA VAL A 29 3.66 20.13 9.32
C VAL A 29 2.56 19.44 8.54
N PHE A 30 2.87 18.93 7.34
CA PHE A 30 1.86 18.45 6.40
C PHE A 30 1.57 16.94 6.51
N CYS A 31 2.59 16.13 6.72
CA CYS A 31 2.53 14.68 6.68
C CYS A 31 3.04 14.04 7.99
N PRO A 32 2.51 14.43 9.17
CA PRO A 32 2.96 13.88 10.44
C PRO A 32 2.79 12.36 10.50
N SER A 33 3.79 11.68 11.04
CA SER A 33 3.77 10.22 11.19
C SER A 33 2.58 9.74 12.02
N VAL A 34 2.10 8.54 11.71
CA VAL A 34 1.17 7.81 12.57
C VAL A 34 1.86 7.35 13.85
N GLU A 35 1.08 7.10 14.91
CA GLU A 35 1.61 6.49 16.13
C GLU A 35 2.19 5.11 15.82
N THR A 36 3.44 4.93 16.24
CA THR A 36 4.27 3.77 15.90
C THR A 36 5.07 3.35 17.14
N ASP A 37 5.17 2.05 17.39
CA ASP A 37 6.04 1.51 18.43
C ASP A 37 7.51 1.80 18.06
N PRO A 38 8.27 2.51 18.90
CA PRO A 38 9.62 2.91 18.58
C PRO A 38 10.63 1.76 18.60
N ILE A 39 10.31 0.63 19.23
CA ILE A 39 11.15 -0.56 19.36
C ILE A 39 10.93 -1.49 18.17
N THR A 40 9.68 -1.82 17.85
CA THR A 40 9.33 -2.80 16.82
C THR A 40 9.08 -2.18 15.45
N GLY A 41 8.71 -0.89 15.40
CA GLY A 41 8.23 -0.23 14.19
C GLY A 41 6.77 -0.54 13.84
N GLU A 42 6.01 -1.19 14.74
CA GLU A 42 4.60 -1.51 14.52
C GLU A 42 3.74 -0.25 14.46
N VAL A 43 2.88 -0.12 13.44
CA VAL A 43 1.94 1.00 13.33
C VAL A 43 0.61 0.67 14.00
N LYS A 44 0.07 1.63 14.75
CA LYS A 44 -1.28 1.47 15.33
C LYS A 44 -2.38 1.50 14.28
N VAL A 45 -2.23 2.30 13.22
CA VAL A 45 -3.21 2.44 12.13
C VAL A 45 -2.54 2.25 10.78
N ALA A 46 -3.25 1.65 9.83
CA ALA A 46 -2.73 1.40 8.48
C ALA A 46 -3.74 1.83 7.39
N GLN A 47 -3.27 1.90 6.14
CA GLN A 47 -4.16 2.20 5.01
C GLN A 47 -5.20 1.08 4.84
N VAL A 48 -6.41 1.42 4.39
CA VAL A 48 -7.51 0.45 4.22
C VAL A 48 -7.10 -0.75 3.37
N GLY A 49 -6.36 -0.52 2.28
CA GLY A 49 -5.84 -1.62 1.45
C GLY A 49 -4.97 -2.61 2.21
N LEU A 50 -4.07 -2.12 3.09
CA LEU A 50 -3.25 -2.99 3.93
C LEU A 50 -4.10 -3.75 4.96
N ARG A 51 -5.05 -3.09 5.60
CA ARG A 51 -5.96 -3.73 6.57
C ARG A 51 -6.85 -4.80 5.93
N ARG A 52 -7.26 -4.61 4.66
CA ARG A 52 -7.97 -5.64 3.90
C ARG A 52 -7.08 -6.86 3.65
N ILE A 53 -5.86 -6.67 3.17
CA ILE A 53 -4.91 -7.78 2.97
C ILE A 53 -4.59 -8.48 4.29
N GLU A 54 -4.32 -7.74 5.37
CA GLU A 54 -4.14 -8.31 6.71
C GLU A 54 -5.32 -9.21 7.08
N SER A 55 -6.55 -8.73 6.92
CA SER A 55 -7.75 -9.49 7.29
C SER A 55 -7.94 -10.72 6.40
N SER A 56 -7.65 -10.62 5.09
CA SER A 56 -7.65 -11.78 4.20
C SER A 56 -6.65 -12.85 4.64
N LEU A 57 -5.43 -12.47 5.03
CA LEU A 57 -4.41 -13.42 5.47
C LEU A 57 -4.81 -14.10 6.78
N LEU A 58 -5.31 -13.34 7.76
CA LEU A 58 -5.75 -13.87 9.06
C LEU A 58 -6.94 -14.84 8.90
N GLN A 59 -7.95 -14.43 8.14
CA GLN A 59 -9.12 -15.28 7.84
C GLN A 59 -8.75 -16.49 6.97
N GLY A 60 -7.67 -16.39 6.21
CA GLY A 60 -7.10 -17.44 5.38
C GLY A 60 -6.16 -18.41 6.11
N GLY A 61 -5.96 -18.25 7.42
CA GLY A 61 -5.22 -19.20 8.26
C GLY A 61 -3.83 -18.76 8.70
N TYR A 62 -3.35 -17.58 8.30
CA TYR A 62 -2.15 -17.00 8.92
C TYR A 62 -2.47 -16.62 10.36
N LYS A 63 -1.52 -16.82 11.26
CA LYS A 63 -1.64 -16.43 12.66
C LYS A 63 -1.41 -14.93 12.82
N ARG A 64 -1.93 -14.37 13.91
CA ARG A 64 -1.80 -12.94 14.22
C ARG A 64 -0.34 -12.49 14.30
N GLU A 65 0.52 -13.33 14.88
CA GLU A 65 1.95 -13.11 15.01
C GLU A 65 2.74 -13.24 13.69
N GLU A 66 2.13 -13.81 12.64
CA GLU A 66 2.75 -13.96 11.32
C GLU A 66 2.49 -12.75 10.40
N VAL A 67 1.51 -11.90 10.75
CA VAL A 67 1.12 -10.73 9.96
C VAL A 67 1.44 -9.44 10.73
N PHE A 68 2.40 -8.67 10.23
CA PHE A 68 2.91 -7.47 10.92
C PHE A 68 2.71 -6.19 10.10
N MET A 69 2.15 -5.15 10.72
CA MET A 69 1.99 -3.83 10.09
C MET A 69 3.16 -2.91 10.46
N ALA A 70 4.11 -2.76 9.54
CA ALA A 70 5.33 -1.97 9.76
C ALA A 70 5.24 -0.52 9.29
N HIS A 71 5.95 0.37 9.98
CA HIS A 71 6.17 1.73 9.52
C HIS A 71 7.25 1.77 8.42
N PRO A 72 7.01 2.43 7.27
CA PRO A 72 7.93 2.39 6.11
C PRO A 72 9.30 3.05 6.35
N GLU A 73 9.45 3.86 7.40
CA GLU A 73 10.73 4.48 7.79
C GLU A 73 11.45 3.72 8.91
N MET A 74 10.91 2.58 9.37
CA MET A 74 11.47 1.77 10.48
C MET A 74 11.61 0.29 10.09
N LEU A 75 11.74 0.01 8.79
CA LEU A 75 11.78 -1.34 8.23
C LEU A 75 12.95 -2.18 8.76
N ASP A 76 14.05 -1.56 9.17
CA ASP A 76 15.21 -2.21 9.79
C ASP A 76 14.90 -2.84 11.16
N LYS A 77 13.85 -2.37 11.83
CA LYS A 77 13.35 -2.90 13.11
C LYS A 77 12.32 -4.00 12.91
N SER A 78 11.55 -3.92 11.83
CA SER A 78 10.42 -4.83 11.57
C SER A 78 10.78 -6.01 10.67
N ILE A 79 11.83 -5.89 9.85
CA ILE A 79 12.27 -6.95 8.93
C ILE A 79 13.45 -7.71 9.54
N GLY A 80 13.30 -9.03 9.64
CA GLY A 80 14.27 -9.94 10.22
C GLY A 80 14.47 -11.22 9.40
N PRO A 81 15.24 -12.19 9.93
CA PRO A 81 15.53 -13.46 9.26
C PRO A 81 14.28 -14.33 9.01
N ASP A 82 13.23 -14.14 9.82
CA ASP A 82 11.98 -14.89 9.70
C ASP A 82 10.99 -14.25 8.71
N THR A 83 11.24 -13.01 8.27
CA THR A 83 10.39 -12.34 7.29
C THR A 83 10.47 -13.05 5.95
N LYS A 84 9.32 -13.50 5.42
CA LYS A 84 9.24 -14.15 4.10
C LYS A 84 8.77 -13.22 2.99
N VAL A 85 7.81 -12.34 3.31
CA VAL A 85 7.18 -11.46 2.34
C VAL A 85 7.00 -10.07 2.94
N VAL A 86 7.26 -9.04 2.14
CA VAL A 86 6.99 -7.63 2.45
C VAL A 86 5.98 -7.09 1.45
N GLY A 87 4.78 -6.81 1.93
CA GLY A 87 3.72 -6.16 1.16
C GLY A 87 3.79 -4.63 1.28
N ILE A 88 3.72 -3.93 0.15
CA ILE A 88 3.76 -2.47 0.09
C ILE A 88 2.51 -1.96 -0.60
N ASN A 89 1.76 -1.08 0.07
CA ASN A 89 0.64 -0.38 -0.54
C ASN A 89 1.06 1.01 -1.01
N VAL A 90 0.86 1.29 -2.30
CA VAL A 90 1.26 2.56 -2.93
C VAL A 90 0.06 3.29 -3.55
N MET A 91 0.09 4.63 -3.48
CA MET A 91 -0.91 5.49 -4.10
C MET A 91 -0.41 6.10 -5.42
N ASP A 92 0.84 6.58 -5.44
CA ASP A 92 1.46 7.25 -6.58
C ASP A 92 3.00 7.15 -6.43
N PRO A 93 3.57 5.94 -6.55
CA PRO A 93 4.96 5.65 -6.18
C PRO A 93 5.99 6.37 -7.05
N LEU A 94 5.66 6.66 -8.32
CA LEU A 94 6.56 7.30 -9.28
C LEU A 94 6.15 8.73 -9.61
N GLY A 95 5.06 9.24 -9.02
CA GLY A 95 4.58 10.60 -9.24
C GLY A 95 3.93 10.80 -10.60
N MET A 96 3.34 9.75 -11.17
CA MET A 96 2.74 9.76 -12.50
C MET A 96 1.23 10.07 -12.45
N ALA A 97 0.63 10.09 -11.27
CA ALA A 97 -0.79 10.38 -11.13
C ALA A 97 -1.12 11.85 -11.47
N PRO A 98 -2.35 12.16 -11.94
CA PRO A 98 -2.73 13.50 -12.41
C PRO A 98 -2.48 14.65 -11.42
N VAL A 99 -2.67 14.40 -10.11
CA VAL A 99 -2.45 15.44 -9.10
C VAL A 99 -0.96 15.77 -8.97
N THR A 100 -0.11 14.75 -8.96
CA THR A 100 1.34 14.94 -8.86
C THR A 100 1.93 15.57 -10.11
N THR A 101 1.48 15.17 -11.30
CA THR A 101 1.93 15.81 -12.55
C THR A 101 1.46 17.26 -12.66
N THR A 102 0.35 17.62 -12.00
CA THR A 102 -0.13 19.02 -11.93
C THR A 102 0.63 19.84 -10.87
N MET A 103 0.88 19.29 -9.69
CA MET A 103 1.50 20.01 -8.56
C MET A 103 3.03 20.05 -8.63
N SER A 104 3.64 19.02 -9.21
CA SER A 104 5.09 18.84 -9.35
C SER A 104 5.47 18.56 -10.81
N PRO A 105 5.07 19.42 -11.77
CA PRO A 105 5.39 19.19 -13.17
C PRO A 105 6.91 19.14 -13.33
N GLU A 106 7.41 18.02 -13.88
CA GLU A 106 8.85 17.75 -14.13
C GLU A 106 9.75 17.75 -12.88
N LYS A 107 9.17 17.85 -11.67
CA LYS A 107 9.91 17.86 -10.40
C LYS A 107 9.68 16.57 -9.63
N LEU A 108 10.64 16.22 -8.77
CA LEU A 108 10.44 15.11 -7.85
C LEU A 108 9.41 15.49 -6.79
N SER A 109 8.30 14.75 -6.75
CA SER A 109 7.29 14.92 -5.70
C SER A 109 7.74 14.31 -4.38
N TYR A 110 7.21 14.83 -3.27
CA TYR A 110 7.50 14.32 -1.94
C TYR A 110 7.12 12.83 -1.79
N ILE A 111 5.97 12.41 -2.31
CA ILE A 111 5.54 11.01 -2.28
C ILE A 111 6.48 10.07 -3.06
N ALA A 112 6.90 10.46 -4.27
CA ALA A 112 7.82 9.67 -5.07
C ALA A 112 9.22 9.60 -4.44
N MET A 113 9.68 10.68 -3.81
CA MET A 113 10.92 10.72 -3.04
C MET A 113 10.89 9.74 -1.86
N LYS A 114 9.84 9.77 -1.03
CA LYS A 114 9.70 8.85 0.12
C LYS A 114 9.63 7.39 -0.34
N PHE A 115 8.92 7.10 -1.44
CA PHE A 115 8.89 5.76 -2.04
C PHE A 115 10.29 5.29 -2.44
N LYS A 116 11.05 6.11 -3.19
CA LYS A 116 12.42 5.78 -3.59
C LYS A 116 13.34 5.50 -2.39
N ARG A 117 13.24 6.27 -1.30
CA ARG A 117 14.01 6.04 -0.06
C ARG A 117 13.64 4.74 0.64
N MET A 118 12.35 4.43 0.71
CA MET A 118 11.87 3.16 1.27
C MET A 118 12.39 1.98 0.44
N CYS A 119 12.30 2.05 -0.89
CA CYS A 119 12.87 1.02 -1.77
C CYS A 119 14.38 0.85 -1.58
N ALA A 120 15.14 1.95 -1.41
CA ALA A 120 16.57 1.86 -1.12
C ALA A 120 16.85 1.07 0.17
N SER A 121 16.04 1.27 1.22
CA SER A 121 16.14 0.53 2.47
C SER A 121 15.78 -0.95 2.29
N ILE A 122 14.70 -1.24 1.55
CA ILE A 122 14.28 -2.60 1.20
C ILE A 122 15.39 -3.34 0.45
N ILE A 123 16.03 -2.71 -0.53
CA ILE A 123 17.12 -3.32 -1.30
C ILE A 123 18.29 -3.71 -0.39
N GLN A 124 18.64 -2.88 0.60
CA GLN A 124 19.69 -3.25 1.56
C GLN A 124 19.25 -4.40 2.48
N LEU A 125 18.00 -4.38 2.94
CA LEU A 125 17.46 -5.44 3.78
C LEU A 125 17.36 -6.77 3.02
N LYS A 126 16.98 -6.77 1.73
CA LYS A 126 16.98 -7.97 0.86
C LYS A 126 18.38 -8.57 0.65
N LYS A 127 19.45 -7.78 0.79
CA LYS A 127 20.82 -8.33 0.76
C LYS A 127 21.19 -9.02 2.07
N LYS A 128 20.53 -8.65 3.17
CA LYS A 128 20.78 -9.19 4.52
C LYS A 128 19.88 -10.39 4.82
N TYR A 129 18.64 -10.36 4.33
CA TYR A 129 17.60 -11.36 4.57
C TYR A 129 16.95 -11.76 3.25
N ASP A 130 16.51 -13.01 3.15
CA ASP A 130 15.88 -13.55 1.95
C ASP A 130 14.36 -13.49 2.04
N PHE A 131 13.77 -12.42 1.47
CA PHE A 131 12.33 -12.20 1.42
C PHE A 131 11.88 -11.67 0.05
N LYS A 132 10.61 -11.90 -0.27
CA LYS A 132 9.97 -11.33 -1.47
C LYS A 132 9.25 -10.02 -1.17
N VAL A 133 9.16 -9.17 -2.18
CA VAL A 133 8.52 -7.85 -2.12
C VAL A 133 7.39 -7.81 -3.13
N VAL A 134 6.18 -7.54 -2.63
CA VAL A 134 4.99 -7.34 -3.45
C VAL A 134 4.46 -5.92 -3.29
N VAL A 135 4.15 -5.28 -4.41
CA VAL A 135 3.59 -3.92 -4.45
C VAL A 135 2.16 -3.98 -4.97
N GLY A 136 1.23 -3.44 -4.20
CA GLY A 136 -0.18 -3.27 -4.57
C GLY A 136 -0.66 -1.86 -4.24
N GLY A 137 -1.97 -1.63 -4.42
CA GLY A 137 -2.59 -0.33 -4.20
C GLY A 137 -2.87 0.45 -5.47
N ASN A 138 -3.50 1.61 -5.33
CA ASN A 138 -4.05 2.37 -6.46
C ASN A 138 -3.00 2.84 -7.47
N GLY A 139 -1.75 3.05 -7.02
CA GLY A 139 -0.63 3.46 -7.87
C GLY A 139 0.23 2.31 -8.39
N ALA A 140 -0.13 1.05 -8.11
CA ALA A 140 0.74 -0.10 -8.43
C ALA A 140 1.00 -0.25 -9.94
N TRP A 141 0.08 0.20 -10.79
CA TRP A 141 0.24 0.19 -12.25
C TRP A 141 1.48 0.98 -12.72
N GLU A 142 1.93 1.98 -11.96
CA GLU A 142 3.16 2.72 -12.27
C GLU A 142 4.39 1.83 -12.21
N MET A 143 4.32 0.74 -11.43
CA MET A 143 5.39 -0.24 -11.27
C MET A 143 5.29 -1.43 -12.21
N ALA A 144 4.24 -1.54 -13.03
CA ALA A 144 3.95 -2.71 -13.89
C ALA A 144 4.85 -2.82 -15.14
N LYS A 145 6.16 -2.62 -14.97
CA LYS A 145 7.20 -2.89 -15.96
C LYS A 145 8.42 -3.50 -15.26
N SER A 146 8.98 -4.57 -15.84
CA SER A 146 10.05 -5.33 -15.20
C SER A 146 11.31 -4.51 -14.90
N ASP A 147 11.62 -3.47 -15.70
CA ASP A 147 12.74 -2.55 -15.43
C ASP A 147 12.52 -1.72 -14.15
N ARG A 148 11.32 -1.17 -13.98
CA ARG A 148 10.92 -0.41 -12.78
C ARG A 148 10.93 -1.30 -11.55
N MET A 149 10.37 -2.50 -11.65
CA MET A 149 10.36 -3.48 -10.56
C MET A 149 11.77 -3.79 -10.06
N LYS A 150 12.67 -4.15 -10.99
CA LYS A 150 14.07 -4.50 -10.68
C LYS A 150 14.83 -3.36 -10.01
N ILE A 151 14.71 -2.13 -10.53
CA ILE A 151 15.38 -0.95 -9.97
C ILE A 151 14.90 -0.65 -8.53
N HIS A 152 13.66 -1.00 -8.21
CA HIS A 152 13.05 -0.75 -6.90
C HIS A 152 13.05 -1.98 -5.95
N GLY A 153 13.66 -3.09 -6.36
CA GLY A 153 13.76 -4.31 -5.54
C GLY A 153 12.46 -5.08 -5.37
N VAL A 154 11.49 -4.85 -6.26
CA VAL A 154 10.13 -5.45 -6.24
C VAL A 154 10.14 -6.75 -7.06
N ASP A 155 9.54 -7.81 -6.51
CA ASP A 155 9.43 -9.12 -7.18
C ASP A 155 8.07 -9.27 -7.89
N THR A 156 6.98 -8.80 -7.26
CA THR A 156 5.63 -8.89 -7.81
C THR A 156 4.89 -7.57 -7.73
N VAL A 157 4.18 -7.20 -8.79
CA VAL A 157 3.24 -6.06 -8.82
C VAL A 157 1.82 -6.59 -8.99
N VAL A 158 0.92 -6.09 -8.16
CA VAL A 158 -0.50 -6.45 -8.17
C VAL A 158 -1.31 -5.25 -8.62
N VAL A 159 -2.00 -5.39 -9.75
CA VAL A 159 -2.91 -4.38 -10.29
C VAL A 159 -4.35 -4.87 -10.16
N GLY A 160 -5.07 -4.28 -9.21
CA GLY A 160 -6.49 -4.56 -8.97
C GLY A 160 -6.80 -4.90 -7.52
N GLU A 161 -7.75 -5.82 -7.32
CA GLU A 161 -8.31 -6.17 -5.99
C GLU A 161 -7.84 -7.58 -5.61
N ALA A 162 -6.91 -7.68 -4.67
CA ALA A 162 -6.27 -8.95 -4.30
C ALA A 162 -6.89 -9.64 -3.10
N ASP A 163 -7.98 -9.11 -2.54
CA ASP A 163 -8.53 -9.56 -1.26
C ASP A 163 -8.85 -11.07 -1.26
N GLU A 164 -9.46 -11.57 -2.35
CA GLU A 164 -9.82 -12.99 -2.53
C GLU A 164 -8.61 -13.90 -2.77
N LEU A 165 -7.53 -13.36 -3.34
CA LEU A 165 -6.35 -14.11 -3.78
C LEU A 165 -5.12 -13.84 -2.90
N ALA A 166 -5.30 -13.12 -1.78
CA ALA A 166 -4.19 -12.69 -0.94
C ALA A 166 -3.44 -13.88 -0.33
N VAL A 167 -4.16 -14.91 0.12
CA VAL A 167 -3.56 -16.12 0.70
C VAL A 167 -2.70 -16.84 -0.32
N ASP A 168 -3.27 -17.15 -1.49
CA ASP A 168 -2.57 -17.84 -2.58
C ASP A 168 -1.34 -17.04 -3.02
N LEU A 169 -1.49 -15.72 -3.22
CA LEU A 169 -0.40 -14.83 -3.60
C LEU A 169 0.74 -14.86 -2.57
N PHE A 170 0.44 -14.77 -1.29
CA PHE A 170 1.48 -14.77 -0.25
C PHE A 170 2.16 -16.14 -0.15
N GLN A 171 1.42 -17.25 -0.27
CA GLN A 171 2.00 -18.59 -0.31
C GLN A 171 2.90 -18.81 -1.54
N ASP A 172 2.50 -18.29 -2.70
CA ASP A 172 3.31 -18.35 -3.92
C ASP A 172 4.57 -17.48 -3.80
N LEU A 173 4.49 -16.31 -3.14
CA LEU A 173 5.65 -15.49 -2.82
C LEU A 173 6.62 -16.21 -1.88
N GLU A 174 6.11 -16.88 -0.85
CA GLU A 174 6.92 -17.68 0.08
C GLU A 174 7.67 -18.82 -0.60
N LYS A 175 7.06 -19.47 -1.60
CA LYS A 175 7.66 -20.53 -2.41
C LYS A 175 8.57 -20.00 -3.52
N GLY A 176 8.41 -18.74 -3.90
CA GLY A 176 9.11 -18.12 -5.03
C GLY A 176 8.47 -18.37 -6.40
N ASP A 177 7.20 -18.77 -6.42
CA ASP A 177 6.44 -19.13 -7.63
C ASP A 177 5.50 -18.00 -8.11
N ALA A 178 5.38 -16.92 -7.34
CA ALA A 178 4.51 -15.79 -7.69
C ALA A 178 4.94 -15.11 -9.01
N PRO A 179 3.99 -14.69 -9.87
CA PRO A 179 4.31 -14.00 -11.12
C PRO A 179 4.88 -12.60 -10.87
N GLU A 180 5.63 -12.06 -11.84
CA GLU A 180 6.10 -10.65 -11.79
C GLU A 180 4.91 -9.67 -11.78
N LEU A 181 3.86 -9.93 -12.55
CA LEU A 181 2.69 -9.08 -12.67
C LEU A 181 1.41 -9.90 -12.51
N MET A 182 0.56 -9.48 -11.59
CA MET A 182 -0.74 -10.09 -11.34
C MET A 182 -1.85 -9.07 -11.55
N HIS A 183 -2.80 -9.40 -12.41
CA HIS A 183 -4.06 -8.66 -12.53
C HIS A 183 -5.15 -9.45 -11.81
N CYS A 184 -5.84 -8.81 -10.88
CA CYS A 184 -6.84 -9.47 -10.06
C CYS A 184 -8.05 -8.57 -9.81
N PHE A 185 -9.19 -9.20 -9.55
CA PHE A 185 -10.42 -8.51 -9.20
C PHE A 185 -11.20 -9.40 -8.25
N VAL A 186 -11.94 -8.79 -7.33
CA VAL A 186 -12.83 -9.53 -6.46
C VAL A 186 -14.15 -9.73 -7.19
N ARG A 187 -14.61 -10.99 -7.25
CA ARG A 187 -15.84 -11.35 -7.97
C ARG A 187 -17.08 -10.94 -7.19
N ASN A 188 -17.15 -11.38 -5.94
CA ASN A 188 -18.33 -11.27 -5.10
C ASN A 188 -18.06 -10.40 -3.87
N LEU A 189 -19.10 -9.82 -3.30
CA LEU A 189 -18.98 -8.89 -2.17
C LEU A 189 -18.47 -9.60 -0.89
N GLU A 190 -18.87 -10.85 -0.74
CA GLU A 190 -18.53 -11.76 0.36
C GLU A 190 -17.03 -12.08 0.39
N ASN A 191 -16.36 -11.99 -0.76
CA ASN A 191 -14.92 -12.24 -0.89
C ASN A 191 -14.08 -11.02 -0.49
N ILE A 192 -14.70 -9.87 -0.20
CA ILE A 192 -14.02 -8.75 0.45
C ILE A 192 -14.02 -9.06 1.96
N PRO A 193 -12.89 -9.11 2.65
CA PRO A 193 -12.83 -9.41 4.09
C PRO A 193 -13.35 -8.23 4.92
N VAL A 194 -13.90 -8.48 6.11
CA VAL A 194 -14.13 -7.42 7.11
C VAL A 194 -12.78 -6.98 7.67
N ILE A 195 -12.55 -5.67 7.84
CA ILE A 195 -11.28 -5.18 8.39
C ILE A 195 -11.22 -5.45 9.90
N GLU A 196 -10.13 -6.04 10.38
CA GLU A 196 -9.95 -6.36 11.81
C GLU A 196 -9.10 -5.33 12.56
N GLY A 197 -8.32 -4.52 11.83
CA GLY A 197 -7.43 -3.50 12.40
C GLY A 197 -7.87 -2.07 12.08
N PRO A 198 -7.54 -1.10 12.93
CA PRO A 198 -7.94 0.29 12.73
C PRO A 198 -7.21 0.92 11.53
N THR A 199 -7.92 1.80 10.84
CA THR A 199 -7.47 2.42 9.60
C THR A 199 -7.05 3.86 9.82
N ILE A 200 -6.19 4.37 8.94
CA ILE A 200 -5.83 5.79 8.91
C ILE A 200 -7.10 6.62 8.74
N ASN A 201 -7.25 7.65 9.58
CA ASN A 201 -8.39 8.58 9.59
C ASN A 201 -9.75 7.91 9.79
N SER A 202 -9.79 6.72 10.41
CA SER A 202 -11.01 5.93 10.59
C SER A 202 -11.75 5.69 9.27
N LEU A 203 -11.00 5.63 8.16
CA LEU A 203 -11.57 5.47 6.84
C LEU A 203 -12.08 4.05 6.66
N ILE A 204 -13.34 3.93 6.28
CA ILE A 204 -13.96 2.67 5.86
C ILE A 204 -14.28 2.74 4.37
N GLU A 205 -14.23 1.61 3.70
CA GLU A 205 -14.67 1.47 2.32
C GLU A 205 -16.15 1.09 2.35
N ALA A 206 -17.06 2.02 2.03
CA ALA A 206 -18.50 1.76 2.00
C ALA A 206 -18.96 1.05 0.71
N MET A 207 -18.22 1.25 -0.37
CA MET A 207 -18.48 0.66 -1.68
C MET A 207 -17.16 0.47 -2.42
N ARG A 208 -17.14 -0.51 -3.33
CA ARG A 208 -16.02 -0.76 -4.24
C ARG A 208 -16.47 -0.60 -5.69
N GLY A 209 -15.58 -0.07 -6.53
CA GLY A 209 -15.91 0.32 -7.90
C GLY A 209 -16.78 1.57 -7.97
N CYS A 210 -16.97 2.13 -9.17
CA CYS A 210 -17.72 3.39 -9.36
C CYS A 210 -19.03 3.21 -10.13
N GLY A 211 -19.04 2.40 -11.18
CA GLY A 211 -20.23 2.16 -12.02
C GLY A 211 -20.68 3.35 -12.87
N ARG A 212 -19.84 4.38 -13.07
CA ARG A 212 -20.17 5.58 -13.84
C ARG A 212 -20.00 5.44 -15.36
N GLY A 213 -19.30 4.41 -15.84
CA GLY A 213 -19.09 4.16 -17.27
C GLY A 213 -17.96 4.97 -17.92
N CYS A 214 -17.05 5.60 -17.18
CA CYS A 214 -15.94 6.35 -17.77
C CYS A 214 -14.87 5.43 -18.41
N ASP A 215 -14.55 5.65 -19.69
CA ASP A 215 -13.57 4.84 -20.45
C ASP A 215 -12.13 4.97 -19.96
N PHE A 216 -11.80 6.10 -19.33
CA PHE A 216 -10.44 6.45 -18.91
C PHE A 216 -10.13 6.08 -17.45
N CYS A 217 -11.12 5.64 -16.67
CA CYS A 217 -10.99 5.47 -15.22
C CYS A 217 -10.82 3.99 -14.85
N ASP A 218 -9.68 3.63 -14.24
CA ASP A 218 -9.44 2.25 -13.78
C ASP A 218 -10.48 1.79 -12.74
N VAL A 219 -10.91 2.69 -11.85
CA VAL A 219 -11.94 2.40 -10.84
C VAL A 219 -13.29 2.08 -11.49
N ASN A 220 -13.55 2.62 -12.69
CA ASN A 220 -14.76 2.28 -13.43
C ASN A 220 -14.73 0.86 -14.00
N LYS A 221 -13.56 0.30 -14.30
CA LYS A 221 -13.43 -1.08 -14.78
C LYS A 221 -13.80 -2.12 -13.71
N ARG A 222 -13.93 -1.70 -12.46
CA ARG A 222 -14.33 -2.53 -11.33
C ARG A 222 -15.86 -2.51 -11.22
N SER A 223 -16.47 -3.70 -11.13
CA SER A 223 -17.90 -3.82 -10.86
C SER A 223 -18.25 -3.13 -9.54
N LYS A 224 -19.31 -2.31 -9.56
CA LYS A 224 -19.81 -1.62 -8.36
C LYS A 224 -20.34 -2.64 -7.36
N LYS A 225 -19.88 -2.57 -6.11
CA LYS A 225 -20.30 -3.42 -4.98
C LYS A 225 -20.55 -2.53 -3.78
N ASP A 226 -21.80 -2.41 -3.35
CA ASP A 226 -22.18 -1.61 -2.18
C ASP A 226 -22.21 -2.50 -0.94
N LEU A 227 -21.39 -2.19 0.08
CA LEU A 227 -21.37 -2.98 1.30
C LEU A 227 -22.65 -2.74 2.13
N PRO A 228 -23.27 -3.79 2.70
CA PRO A 228 -24.44 -3.65 3.56
C PRO A 228 -24.17 -2.75 4.77
N LEU A 229 -25.18 -2.01 5.23
CA LEU A 229 -25.04 -1.09 6.37
C LEU A 229 -24.62 -1.82 7.64
N GLU A 230 -25.14 -3.03 7.84
CA GLU A 230 -24.83 -3.89 8.99
C GLU A 230 -23.33 -4.23 9.05
N ARG A 231 -22.69 -4.33 7.88
CA ARG A 231 -21.26 -4.57 7.76
C ARG A 231 -20.43 -3.32 8.03
N LEU A 232 -20.96 -2.13 7.74
CA LEU A 232 -20.25 -0.86 7.96
C LEU A 232 -20.30 -0.36 9.41
N GLN A 233 -21.19 -0.93 10.22
CA GLN A 233 -21.38 -0.58 11.63
C GLN A 233 -20.54 -1.42 12.60
N GLN A 234 -19.83 -2.43 12.10
CA GLN A 234 -18.87 -3.26 12.84
C GLN A 234 -17.52 -2.56 12.95
#